data_AF-J9GP17-F1
#
_entry.id   AF-J9GP17-F1
#
_cell.length_a   1.000
_cell.length_b   1.000
_cell.length_c   1.000
_cell.angle_alpha   90.00
_cell.angle_beta   90.00
_cell.angle_gamma   90.00
#
_symmetry.space_group_name_H-M   'P 1'
#
loop_
_entity.id
_entity.type
_entity.pdbx_description
1 polymer ?
#
loop_
_entity_poly.entity_id
_entity_poly.type
_entity_poly.pdbx_seq_one_letter_code
_entity_poly.pdbx_strand_id
1 'polypeptide(L)' 'IAHYYVKDLRYDGKWHFWQHTDNGYLKGINGDVDLNLFNGSFYGLNKLTIPDSVRPGSYR' A
#
# COMPACT_ATOMS: atom_id res chain seq x y z
N ILE A 1 -4.77 -6.22 -4.48
CA ILE A 1 -5.63 -6.31 -5.68
C ILE A 1 -5.25 -5.16 -6.58
N ALA A 2 -5.05 -5.41 -7.87
CA ALA A 2 -4.91 -4.37 -8.88
C ALA A 2 -6.21 -4.33 -9.68
N HIS A 3 -6.91 -3.20 -9.63
CA HIS A 3 -8.14 -3.01 -10.38
C HIS A 3 -8.25 -1.53 -10.74
N TYR A 4 -7.89 -1.23 -11.98
CA TYR A 4 -7.71 0.13 -12.49
C TYR A 4 -9.02 0.65 -13.10
N TYR A 5 -9.23 1.97 -13.06
CA TYR A 5 -10.31 2.69 -13.77
C TYR A 5 -11.75 2.45 -13.27
N VAL A 6 -11.95 2.06 -12.01
CA VAL A 6 -13.28 2.02 -11.36
C VAL A 6 -13.38 2.99 -10.20
N LYS A 7 -14.53 3.65 -10.05
CA LYS A 7 -14.81 4.57 -8.94
C LYS A 7 -14.86 3.85 -7.59
N ASP A 8 -15.41 2.64 -7.59
CA ASP A 8 -15.63 1.82 -6.39
C ASP A 8 -15.11 0.39 -6.62
N LEU A 9 -14.41 -0.16 -5.62
CA LEU A 9 -13.88 -1.52 -5.66
C LEU A 9 -15.04 -2.54 -5.62
N ARG A 10 -15.23 -3.33 -6.69
CA ARG A 10 -16.24 -4.41 -6.76
C ARG A 10 -15.67 -5.79 -6.40
N TYR A 11 -14.91 -5.86 -5.32
CA TYR A 11 -14.36 -7.12 -4.82
C TYR A 11 -14.83 -7.37 -3.38
N ASP A 12 -15.65 -8.41 -3.20
CA ASP A 12 -16.29 -8.74 -1.93
C ASP A 12 -15.41 -9.59 -0.99
N GLY A 13 -14.21 -9.98 -1.44
CA GLY A 13 -13.26 -10.74 -0.62
C GLY A 13 -12.41 -9.85 0.29
N LYS A 14 -11.70 -10.46 1.24
CA LYS A 14 -10.72 -9.75 2.07
C LYS A 14 -9.55 -9.26 1.21
N TRP A 15 -9.14 -8.02 1.42
CA TRP A 15 -7.97 -7.42 0.80
C TRP A 15 -7.28 -6.47 1.76
N HIS A 16 -5.95 -6.39 1.66
CA HIS A 16 -5.14 -5.46 2.45
C HIS A 16 -4.76 -4.23 1.64
N PHE A 17 -4.36 -4.40 0.38
CA PHE A 17 -3.97 -3.30 -0.51
C PHE A 17 -4.76 -3.33 -1.82
N TRP A 18 -5.19 -2.15 -2.26
CA TRP A 18 -5.78 -1.92 -3.57
C TRP A 18 -4.94 -0.92 -4.35
N GLN A 19 -4.37 -1.36 -5.47
CA GLN A 19 -3.76 -0.49 -6.46
C GLN A 19 -4.87 0.05 -7.35
N HIS A 20 -5.19 1.34 -7.19
CA HIS A 20 -6.35 1.95 -7.84
C HIS A 20 -5.98 2.71 -9.12
N THR A 21 -4.70 3.03 -9.31
CA THR A 21 -4.18 3.58 -10.56
C THR A 21 -2.70 3.20 -10.75
N ASP A 22 -2.31 3.04 -12.01
CA ASP A 22 -0.95 2.92 -12.52
C ASP A 22 -0.39 4.24 -13.07
N ASN A 23 -1.23 5.28 -13.22
CA ASN A 23 -0.89 6.59 -13.78
C ASN A 23 -0.99 7.74 -12.77
N GLY A 24 -0.70 7.46 -11.51
CA GLY A 24 -0.76 8.45 -10.45
C GLY A 24 0.34 9.52 -10.55
N TYR A 25 0.07 10.67 -9.94
CA TYR A 25 1.06 11.74 -9.73
C TYR A 25 1.33 11.90 -8.23
N LEU A 26 2.59 11.80 -7.82
CA LEU A 26 3.04 12.07 -6.46
C LEU A 26 4.18 13.09 -6.48
N LYS A 27 4.01 14.19 -5.75
CA LYS A 27 5.05 15.23 -5.64
C LYS A 27 6.37 14.60 -5.17
N GLY A 28 7.42 14.74 -6.00
CA GLY A 28 8.75 14.19 -5.72
C GLY A 28 9.07 12.91 -6.50
N ILE A 29 8.11 12.35 -7.24
CA ILE A 29 8.35 11.27 -8.22
C ILE A 29 8.17 11.85 -9.62
N ASN A 30 9.16 11.63 -10.49
CA ASN A 30 9.07 12.02 -11.89
C ASN A 30 8.49 10.86 -12.71
N GLY A 31 7.42 11.14 -13.44
CA GLY A 31 6.69 10.15 -14.24
C GLY A 31 5.49 9.55 -13.50
N ASP A 32 4.80 8.66 -14.21
CA ASP A 32 3.63 7.96 -13.71
C ASP A 32 3.99 6.97 -12.60
N VAL A 33 3.18 6.92 -11.54
CA VAL A 33 3.40 6.03 -10.39
C VAL A 33 2.14 5.31 -9.95
N ASP A 34 2.33 4.05 -9.56
CA ASP A 34 1.31 3.23 -8.92
C ASP A 34 0.85 3.81 -7.58
N LEU A 35 -0.46 4.03 -7.41
CA LEU A 35 -1.04 4.45 -6.13
C LEU A 35 -1.88 3.35 -5.51
N ASN A 36 -1.66 3.13 -4.21
CA ASN A 36 -2.27 2.06 -3.44
C ASN A 36 -3.01 2.60 -2.21
N LEU A 37 -4.16 2.01 -1.91
CA LEU A 37 -4.91 2.21 -0.67
C LEU A 37 -4.73 1.00 0.25
N PHE A 38 -4.52 1.25 1.53
CA PHE A 38 -4.53 0.22 2.57
C PHE A 38 -5.91 0.14 3.23
N ASN A 39 -6.48 -1.06 3.31
CA ASN A 39 -7.74 -1.31 4.00
C ASN A 39 -7.52 -1.49 5.50
N GLY A 40 -7.27 -0.40 6.21
CA GLY A 40 -7.10 -0.41 7.66
C GLY A 40 -6.50 0.87 8.22
N SER A 41 -6.15 0.83 9.51
CA SER A 41 -5.52 1.95 10.19
C SER A 41 -4.00 1.98 9.96
N PHE A 42 -3.38 3.15 10.13
CA PHE A 42 -1.93 3.29 10.09
C PHE A 42 -1.22 2.35 11.09
N TYR A 43 -1.77 2.17 12.29
CA TYR A 43 -1.26 1.20 13.25
C TYR A 43 -1.32 -0.25 12.72
N GLY A 44 -2.42 -0.62 12.05
CA GLY A 44 -2.53 -1.90 11.37
C GLY A 44 -1.51 -2.07 10.24
N LEU A 45 -1.25 -1.01 9.49
CA LEU A 45 -0.22 -1.01 8.43
C LEU A 45 1.18 -1.24 9.01
N ASN A 46 1.54 -0.56 10.11
CA ASN A 46 2.84 -0.73 10.76
C ASN A 46 3.08 -2.18 11.23
N LYS A 47 2.02 -2.88 11.66
CA LYS A 47 2.11 -4.29 12.07
C LYS A 47 2.42 -5.25 10.91
N LEU A 48 2.19 -4.84 9.67
CA LEU A 48 2.54 -5.63 8.49
C LEU A 48 4.02 -5.44 8.08
N THR A 49 4.74 -4.49 8.70
CA THR A 49 6.15 -4.24 8.41
C THR A 49 7.06 -5.23 9.16
N ILE A 50 8.31 -5.36 8.71
CA ILE A 50 9.33 -6.14 9.41
C ILE A 50 9.59 -5.49 10.77
N PRO A 51 9.36 -6.20 11.89
CA PRO A 51 9.62 -5.65 13.22
C PRO A 51 11.09 -5.23 13.36
N ASP A 52 11.33 -4.10 14.03
CA ASP A 52 12.69 -3.59 14.23
C ASP A 52 13.57 -4.58 15.00
N SER A 53 12.98 -5.41 15.87
CA SER A 53 13.67 -6.49 16.59
C SER A 53 14.25 -7.59 15.70
N VAL A 54 13.81 -7.66 14.43
CA VAL A 54 14.23 -8.69 13.46
C VAL A 54 15.11 -8.08 12.36
N ARG A 55 15.33 -6.76 12.35
CA ARG A 55 16.20 -6.11 11.36
C ARG A 55 17.68 -6.44 11.63
N PRO A 56 18.42 -6.98 10.65
CA PRO A 56 19.85 -7.18 10.80
C PRO A 56 20.54 -5.85 11.10
N GLY A 57 21.19 -5.74 12.27
CA GLY A 57 21.89 -4.53 12.73
C GLY A 57 21.18 -3.73 13.82
N SER A 58 20.00 -4.16 14.30
CA SER A 58 19.31 -3.52 15.43
C SER A 58 19.66 -4.07 16.81
N TYR A 59 20.62 -5.01 16.90
CA TYR A 59 21.21 -5.43 18.18
C TYR A 59 22.05 -4.28 18.76
N ARG A 60 21.39 -3.37 19.48
CA ARG A 60 22.00 -2.56 20.53
C ARG A 60 21.47 -3.02 21.86
#